data_AF-A0A937TM58-F1
#
_entry.id   AF-A0A937TM58-F1
#
_cell.length_a   1.000
_cell.length_b   1.000
_cell.length_c   1.000
_cell.angle_alpha   90.00
_cell.angle_beta   90.00
_cell.angle_gamma   90.00
#
_symmetry.space_group_name_H-M   'P 1'
#
loop_
_entity.id
_entity.type
_entity.pdbx_description
1 polymer ?
#
loop_
_entity_poly.entity_id
_entity_poly.type
_entity_poly.pdbx_seq_one_letter_code
_entity_poly.pdbx_strand_id
1 'polypeptide(L)'
;MTKKLFMLIALAVIFAACNTIQEKSASSESTEQEPIDEQITITVAEFDKGAADYVGKEVKISGTVDHTCKHGDKRMFIIDEDTEGRVKINAGESILGFDAELEGSQVMVIGVVDELVVDEAYLDKWEKEVIEETGEEHKIHDGKHEKENQEGEDEDDTSHELERIKNLRQQLAESGKVHLTFYSIECISYEVIPPASDK
;
A
#
# COMPACT_ATOMS: atom_id res chain seq x y z
N MET A 1 25.95 -63.19 -5.38
CA MET A 1 25.63 -64.53 -4.82
C MET A 1 25.37 -64.29 -3.34
N THR A 2 24.21 -64.48 -2.70
CA THR A 2 23.07 -65.41 -2.78
C THR A 2 21.82 -64.69 -2.23
N LYS A 3 20.75 -64.54 -3.04
CA LYS A 3 19.41 -65.16 -2.85
C LYS A 3 18.77 -65.09 -1.44
N LYS A 4 17.79 -64.18 -1.32
CA LYS A 4 16.41 -64.29 -0.79
C LYS A 4 16.14 -65.18 0.43
N LEU A 5 15.48 -64.62 1.46
CA LEU A 5 14.19 -65.16 1.94
C LEU A 5 13.36 -64.11 2.70
N PHE A 6 12.14 -63.94 2.23
CA PHE A 6 11.02 -63.21 2.83
C PHE A 6 10.61 -63.85 4.17
N MET A 7 10.20 -63.04 5.16
CA MET A 7 9.28 -63.50 6.21
C MET A 7 8.09 -62.54 6.34
N LEU A 8 6.96 -63.03 5.83
CA LEU A 8 5.59 -62.56 6.03
C LEU A 8 5.16 -62.83 7.47
N ILE A 9 4.69 -61.81 8.19
CA ILE A 9 3.69 -62.00 9.25
C ILE A 9 2.61 -60.94 9.06
N ALA A 10 1.47 -61.40 8.55
CA ALA A 10 0.18 -60.74 8.60
C ALA A 10 -0.44 -60.99 9.97
N LEU A 11 -1.01 -59.96 10.60
CA LEU A 11 -2.00 -60.14 11.65
C LEU A 11 -3.21 -59.25 11.36
N ALA A 12 -4.37 -59.91 11.40
CA ALA A 12 -5.64 -59.44 10.89
C ALA A 12 -6.37 -58.49 11.85
N VAL A 13 -6.92 -57.42 11.25
CA VAL A 13 -8.24 -56.81 11.40
C VAL A 13 -9.12 -57.27 12.57
N ILE A 14 -9.63 -56.30 13.35
CA ILE A 14 -11.02 -56.33 13.85
C ILE A 14 -11.67 -54.96 13.64
N PHE A 15 -12.60 -54.90 12.68
CA PHE A 15 -13.59 -53.83 12.55
C PHE A 15 -14.62 -53.98 13.67
N ALA A 16 -14.78 -52.96 14.51
CA ALA A 16 -15.97 -52.79 15.33
C ALA A 16 -16.98 -51.93 14.55
N ALA A 17 -17.78 -52.59 13.72
CA ALA A 17 -19.05 -52.04 13.26
C ALA A 17 -20.16 -52.57 14.18
N CYS A 18 -20.80 -51.69 14.94
CA CYS A 18 -22.20 -51.85 15.31
C CYS A 18 -22.90 -50.53 15.03
N ASN A 19 -23.53 -50.55 13.87
CA ASN A 19 -24.50 -49.61 13.36
C ASN A 19 -25.73 -49.63 14.29
N THR A 20 -26.15 -48.49 14.82
CA THR A 20 -27.57 -48.23 15.05
C THR A 20 -27.99 -47.16 14.08
N ILE A 21 -28.84 -47.59 13.17
CA ILE A 21 -29.48 -46.84 12.10
C ILE A 21 -30.42 -45.81 12.73
N GLN A 22 -30.14 -44.54 12.49
CA GLN A 22 -31.20 -43.56 12.25
C GLN A 22 -30.78 -42.70 11.07
N GLU A 23 -31.45 -42.92 9.95
CA GLU A 23 -31.32 -42.10 8.76
C GLU A 23 -32.00 -40.75 8.99
N LYS A 24 -31.23 -39.67 8.85
CA LYS A 24 -31.70 -38.50 8.11
C LYS A 24 -30.51 -37.78 7.47
N SER A 25 -30.74 -37.47 6.21
CA SER A 25 -29.81 -37.17 5.15
C SER A 25 -29.03 -35.86 5.28
N ALA A 26 -27.88 -35.88 4.60
CA ALA A 26 -27.29 -34.81 3.80
C ALA A 26 -26.11 -34.01 4.38
N SER A 27 -25.06 -34.02 3.56
CA SER A 27 -23.89 -33.14 3.47
C SER A 27 -22.73 -33.35 4.44
N SER A 28 -21.79 -34.16 3.93
CA SER A 28 -20.36 -33.97 4.12
C SER A 28 -19.95 -32.62 3.52
N GLU A 29 -19.51 -31.69 4.37
CA GLU A 29 -18.35 -30.84 4.08
C GLU A 29 -17.78 -30.39 5.41
N SER A 30 -16.59 -30.91 5.73
CA SER A 30 -15.74 -30.37 6.77
C SER A 30 -15.17 -29.07 6.22
N THR A 31 -15.92 -27.97 6.36
CA THR A 31 -15.35 -26.63 6.24
C THR A 31 -14.62 -26.37 7.55
N GLU A 32 -13.31 -26.56 7.50
CA GLU A 32 -12.36 -25.95 8.40
C GLU A 32 -12.65 -24.45 8.39
N GLN A 33 -13.35 -23.99 9.42
CA GLN A 33 -13.69 -22.59 9.58
C GLN A 33 -12.42 -21.91 10.08
N GLU A 34 -11.61 -21.42 9.14
CA GLU A 34 -10.55 -20.45 9.43
C GLU A 34 -11.15 -19.29 10.23
N PRO A 35 -10.39 -18.68 11.17
CA PRO A 35 -10.87 -17.49 11.85
C PRO A 35 -11.19 -16.44 10.77
N ILE A 36 -12.45 -15.98 10.77
CA ILE A 36 -12.84 -14.75 10.10
C ILE A 36 -11.97 -13.63 10.68
N ASP A 37 -10.87 -13.34 10.02
CA ASP A 37 -10.12 -12.11 10.26
C ASP A 37 -11.08 -10.97 9.89
N GLU A 38 -11.51 -10.20 10.89
CA GLU A 38 -12.41 -9.07 10.70
C GLU A 38 -11.65 -7.99 9.91
N GLN A 39 -11.67 -8.10 8.58
CA GLN A 39 -11.00 -7.15 7.70
C GLN A 39 -11.56 -5.74 7.92
N ILE A 40 -10.71 -4.84 8.43
CA ILE A 40 -11.08 -3.49 8.82
C ILE A 40 -11.45 -2.71 7.57
N THR A 41 -12.75 -2.49 7.36
CA THR A 41 -13.24 -1.69 6.22
C THR A 41 -13.37 -0.23 6.64
N ILE A 42 -12.73 0.67 5.91
CA ILE A 42 -12.77 2.11 6.16
C ILE A 42 -13.12 2.88 4.88
N THR A 43 -13.64 4.08 5.07
CA THR A 43 -13.92 5.06 4.01
C THR A 43 -12.74 6.03 3.83
N VAL A 44 -12.73 6.75 2.70
CA VAL A 44 -11.78 7.86 2.47
C VAL A 44 -11.90 8.92 3.56
N ALA A 45 -13.13 9.23 4.00
CA ALA A 45 -13.37 10.18 5.09
C ALA A 45 -12.75 9.75 6.43
N GLU A 46 -12.87 8.45 6.76
CA GLU A 46 -12.30 7.89 8.00
C GLU A 46 -10.78 7.87 7.96
N PHE A 47 -10.20 7.55 6.79
CA PHE A 47 -8.75 7.63 6.60
C PHE A 47 -8.25 9.07 6.76
N ASP A 48 -8.86 10.04 6.06
CA ASP A 48 -8.46 11.45 6.10
C ASP A 48 -8.47 12.04 7.53
N LYS A 49 -9.46 11.65 8.34
CA LYS A 49 -9.61 12.16 9.71
C LYS A 49 -8.83 11.37 10.77
N GLY A 50 -8.46 10.12 10.49
CA GLY A 50 -8.06 9.17 11.52
C GLY A 50 -7.04 8.11 11.09
N ALA A 51 -6.27 8.33 10.01
CA ALA A 51 -5.29 7.36 9.51
C ALA A 51 -4.32 6.82 10.56
N ALA A 52 -3.95 7.64 11.56
CA ALA A 52 -3.08 7.25 12.68
C ALA A 52 -3.60 6.01 13.43
N ASP A 53 -4.92 5.85 13.55
CA ASP A 53 -5.53 4.71 14.26
C ASP A 53 -5.41 3.40 13.49
N TYR A 54 -5.05 3.46 12.21
CA TYR A 54 -4.96 2.32 11.30
C TYR A 54 -3.52 1.94 10.94
N VAL A 55 -2.50 2.69 11.37
CA VAL A 55 -1.09 2.43 11.06
C VAL A 55 -0.70 1.00 11.41
N GLY A 56 -0.09 0.31 10.44
CA GLY A 56 0.34 -1.09 10.54
C GLY A 56 -0.80 -2.11 10.45
N LYS A 57 -2.04 -1.67 10.24
CA LYS A 57 -3.20 -2.58 10.06
C LYS A 57 -3.51 -2.74 8.58
N GLU A 58 -3.93 -3.94 8.21
CA GLU A 58 -4.57 -4.19 6.92
C GLU A 58 -5.98 -3.59 6.93
N VAL A 59 -6.26 -2.79 5.91
CA VAL A 59 -7.55 -2.15 5.72
C VAL A 59 -8.08 -2.43 4.32
N LYS A 60 -9.41 -2.44 4.21
CA LYS A 60 -10.15 -2.43 2.95
C LYS A 60 -10.77 -1.06 2.75
N ILE A 61 -10.47 -0.42 1.63
CA ILE A 61 -10.95 0.93 1.31
C ILE A 61 -11.42 0.98 -0.14
N SER A 62 -12.48 1.74 -0.41
CA SER A 62 -12.97 2.00 -1.76
C SER A 62 -12.97 3.48 -2.06
N GLY A 63 -12.66 3.83 -3.31
CA GLY A 63 -12.71 5.20 -3.81
C GLY A 63 -12.60 5.25 -5.33
N THR A 64 -12.88 6.41 -5.90
CA THR A 64 -12.67 6.71 -7.31
C THR A 64 -11.20 7.05 -7.52
N VAL A 65 -10.57 6.46 -8.53
CA VAL A 65 -9.18 6.77 -8.86
C VAL A 65 -9.09 8.18 -9.46
N ASP A 66 -8.42 9.07 -8.74
CA ASP A 66 -8.16 10.46 -9.14
C ASP A 66 -6.96 10.55 -10.08
N HIS A 67 -5.87 9.85 -9.74
CA HIS A 67 -4.63 9.92 -10.52
C HIS A 67 -3.76 8.67 -10.35
N THR A 68 -3.06 8.28 -11.41
CA THR A 68 -1.95 7.32 -11.36
C THR A 68 -0.67 7.97 -11.87
N CYS A 69 0.46 7.78 -11.17
CA CYS A 69 1.70 8.46 -11.52
C CYS A 69 2.34 7.88 -12.80
N LYS A 70 2.32 8.63 -13.90
CA LYS A 70 2.88 8.24 -15.22
C LYS A 70 4.38 7.89 -15.22
N HIS A 71 5.18 8.57 -14.40
CA HIS A 71 6.65 8.44 -14.41
C HIS A 71 7.19 7.43 -13.41
N GLY A 72 6.35 6.89 -12.55
CA GLY A 72 6.83 5.97 -11.52
C GLY A 72 5.84 4.92 -11.09
N ASP A 73 4.74 4.71 -11.87
CA ASP A 73 3.70 3.66 -11.93
C ASP A 73 3.27 2.95 -10.65
N LYS A 74 3.81 3.29 -9.50
CA LYS A 74 3.70 2.66 -8.19
C LYS A 74 2.88 3.49 -7.24
N ARG A 75 2.16 4.49 -7.75
CA ARG A 75 1.31 5.37 -6.95
C ARG A 75 -0.02 5.58 -7.65
N MET A 76 -1.09 5.34 -6.90
CA MET A 76 -2.46 5.63 -7.25
C MET A 76 -3.05 6.51 -6.15
N PHE A 77 -3.91 7.44 -6.51
CA PHE A 77 -4.65 8.27 -5.56
C PHE A 77 -6.12 7.97 -5.71
N ILE A 78 -6.79 7.70 -4.59
CA ILE A 78 -8.24 7.50 -4.56
C ILE A 78 -8.90 8.64 -3.77
N ILE A 79 -10.08 9.03 -4.23
CA ILE A 79 -10.94 10.05 -3.62
C ILE A 79 -12.35 9.49 -3.42
N ASP A 80 -13.15 10.20 -2.65
CA ASP A 80 -14.58 9.98 -2.53
C ASP A 80 -15.28 11.28 -2.91
N GLU A 81 -16.32 11.21 -3.75
CA GLU A 81 -17.03 12.38 -4.29
C GLU A 81 -17.65 13.25 -3.19
N ASP A 82 -17.98 12.65 -2.05
CA ASP A 82 -18.62 13.32 -0.91
C ASP A 82 -17.61 13.98 0.05
N THR A 83 -16.31 13.88 -0.23
CA THR A 83 -15.25 14.31 0.70
C THR A 83 -14.13 15.06 -0.03
N GLU A 84 -13.41 15.92 0.69
CA GLU A 84 -12.16 16.51 0.19
C GLU A 84 -10.94 15.59 0.41
N GLY A 85 -11.15 14.41 1.01
CA GLY A 85 -10.09 13.48 1.37
C GLY A 85 -9.47 12.81 0.14
N ARG A 86 -8.15 12.66 0.16
CA ARG A 86 -7.38 12.01 -0.90
C ARG A 86 -6.39 11.02 -0.30
N VAL A 87 -6.55 9.75 -0.63
CA VAL A 87 -5.71 8.68 -0.09
C VAL A 87 -4.65 8.29 -1.10
N LYS A 88 -3.38 8.33 -0.66
CA LYS A 88 -2.24 7.83 -1.44
C LYS A 88 -2.12 6.33 -1.27
N ILE A 89 -2.15 5.60 -2.39
CA ILE A 89 -1.92 4.16 -2.47
C ILE A 89 -0.57 3.94 -3.14
N ASN A 90 0.38 3.32 -2.44
CA ASN A 90 1.65 2.87 -3.02
C ASN A 90 1.50 1.40 -3.47
N ALA A 91 2.12 1.03 -4.58
CA ALA A 91 2.20 -0.36 -5.01
C ALA A 91 3.08 -1.13 -4.02
N GLY A 92 2.52 -2.17 -3.38
CA GLY A 92 3.30 -3.11 -2.58
C GLY A 92 4.07 -4.09 -3.46
N GLU A 93 4.82 -5.00 -2.85
CA GLU A 93 5.75 -5.90 -3.55
C GLU A 93 5.12 -6.73 -4.68
N SER A 94 3.84 -7.08 -4.56
CA SER A 94 3.12 -7.91 -5.54
C SER A 94 2.42 -7.11 -6.64
N ILE A 95 2.47 -5.78 -6.58
CA ILE A 95 1.83 -4.89 -7.55
C ILE A 95 2.92 -4.28 -8.42
N LEU A 96 2.92 -4.61 -9.72
CA LEU A 96 3.90 -4.05 -10.67
C LEU A 96 3.72 -2.53 -10.85
N GLY A 97 2.47 -2.09 -10.82
CA GLY A 97 2.07 -0.70 -10.93
C GLY A 97 0.56 -0.57 -11.13
N PHE A 98 0.11 0.68 -11.29
CA PHE A 98 -1.29 1.04 -11.53
C PHE A 98 -1.42 1.63 -12.94
N ASP A 99 -2.33 1.07 -13.73
CA ASP A 99 -2.57 1.52 -15.10
C ASP A 99 -3.27 2.89 -15.12
N ALA A 100 -2.88 3.76 -16.06
CA ALA A 100 -3.56 5.02 -16.29
C ALA A 100 -5.02 4.86 -16.71
N GLU A 101 -5.40 3.72 -17.29
CA GLU A 101 -6.80 3.38 -17.59
C GLU A 101 -7.68 3.25 -16.33
N LEU A 102 -7.09 3.13 -15.15
CA LEU A 102 -7.83 3.11 -13.88
C LEU A 102 -8.41 4.49 -13.52
N GLU A 103 -7.86 5.60 -14.03
CA GLU A 103 -8.34 6.95 -13.72
C GLU A 103 -9.84 7.10 -14.03
N GLY A 104 -10.61 7.58 -13.05
CA GLY A 104 -12.07 7.68 -13.09
C GLY A 104 -12.83 6.38 -12.77
N SER A 105 -12.15 5.25 -12.60
CA SER A 105 -12.78 4.00 -12.18
C SER A 105 -12.96 3.95 -10.66
N GLN A 106 -14.03 3.28 -10.22
CA GLN A 106 -14.21 2.91 -8.82
C GLN A 106 -13.34 1.68 -8.51
N VAL A 107 -12.52 1.74 -7.47
CA VAL A 107 -11.70 0.61 -7.03
C VAL A 107 -11.98 0.25 -5.57
N MET A 108 -11.67 -1.00 -5.24
CA MET A 108 -11.55 -1.52 -3.89
C MET A 108 -10.11 -1.97 -3.68
N VAL A 109 -9.47 -1.45 -2.64
CA VAL A 109 -8.06 -1.68 -2.32
C VAL A 109 -7.99 -2.38 -0.96
N ILE A 110 -7.19 -3.43 -0.89
CA ILE A 110 -6.74 -4.05 0.36
C ILE A 110 -5.26 -3.74 0.51
N GLY A 111 -4.87 -3.17 1.64
CA GLY A 111 -3.47 -2.82 1.90
C GLY A 111 -3.20 -2.44 3.34
N VAL A 112 -1.93 -2.23 3.67
CA VAL A 112 -1.49 -1.87 5.02
C VAL A 112 -1.30 -0.37 5.12
N VAL A 113 -1.84 0.27 6.16
CA VAL A 113 -1.62 1.70 6.38
C VAL A 113 -0.18 1.95 6.84
N ASP A 114 0.51 2.82 6.13
CA ASP A 114 1.88 3.24 6.38
C ASP A 114 1.94 4.71 6.84
N GLU A 115 2.94 5.02 7.66
CA GLU A 115 3.17 6.34 8.24
C GLU A 115 4.60 6.81 7.92
N LEU A 116 4.69 7.94 7.21
CA LEU A 116 5.94 8.65 6.99
C LEU A 116 6.03 9.86 7.91
N VAL A 117 6.94 9.78 8.89
CA VAL A 117 7.31 10.88 9.77
C VAL A 117 8.48 11.65 9.16
N VAL A 118 8.28 12.94 8.91
CA VAL A 118 9.27 13.85 8.33
C VAL A 118 9.65 14.88 9.40
N ASP A 119 10.82 14.70 10.01
CA ASP A 119 11.44 15.65 10.91
C ASP A 119 12.72 16.25 10.31
N GLU A 120 13.37 17.16 11.03
CA GLU A 120 14.61 17.80 10.55
C GLU A 120 15.72 16.78 10.29
N ALA A 121 15.83 15.72 11.11
CA ALA A 121 16.86 14.70 10.94
C ALA A 121 16.63 13.84 9.70
N TYR A 122 15.37 13.55 9.38
CA TYR A 122 14.98 12.89 8.13
C TYR A 122 15.35 13.74 6.92
N LEU A 123 15.04 15.05 6.96
CA LEU A 123 15.35 15.97 5.87
C LEU A 123 16.86 16.16 5.68
N ASP A 124 17.63 16.24 6.77
CA ASP A 124 19.11 16.31 6.73
C ASP A 124 19.74 15.06 6.11
N LYS A 125 19.15 13.89 6.36
CA LYS A 125 19.62 12.63 5.78
C LYS A 125 19.30 12.57 4.29
N TRP A 126 18.06 12.90 3.91
CA TRP A 126 17.63 12.90 2.52
C TRP A 126 18.42 13.92 1.68
N GLU A 127 18.67 15.12 2.21
CA GLU A 127 19.48 16.13 1.53
C GLU A 127 20.91 15.65 1.27
N LYS A 128 21.52 14.97 2.24
CA LYS A 128 22.85 14.37 2.05
C LYS A 128 22.84 13.30 0.98
N GLU A 129 21.83 12.41 0.98
CA GLU A 129 21.69 11.37 -0.03
C GLU A 129 21.57 11.97 -1.44
N VAL A 130 20.73 13.00 -1.61
CA VAL A 130 20.57 13.71 -2.90
C VAL A 130 21.90 14.36 -3.35
N ILE A 131 22.63 15.00 -2.44
CA ILE A 131 23.95 15.61 -2.74
C ILE A 131 25.00 14.56 -3.08
N GLU A 132 25.03 13.44 -2.35
CA GLU A 132 25.98 12.35 -2.55
C GLU A 132 25.73 11.62 -3.88
N GLU A 133 24.48 11.38 -4.24
CA GLU A 133 24.09 10.72 -5.50
C GLU A 133 24.45 11.55 -6.75
N THR A 134 24.47 12.87 -6.60
CA THR A 134 24.62 13.81 -7.73
C THR A 134 26.06 14.31 -7.86
N GLY A 135 26.90 14.04 -6.86
CA GLY A 135 28.33 14.36 -6.88
C GLY A 135 28.63 15.87 -6.81
N GLU A 136 27.60 16.70 -6.63
CA GLU A 136 27.72 18.14 -6.57
C GLU A 136 27.49 18.63 -5.13
N GLU A 137 28.56 19.08 -4.46
CA GLU A 137 28.45 19.88 -3.24
C GLU A 137 27.83 21.26 -3.58
N HIS A 138 26.52 21.31 -3.81
CA HIS A 138 25.80 22.56 -3.95
C HIS A 138 25.75 23.24 -2.58
N LYS A 139 26.68 24.19 -2.37
CA LYS A 139 26.63 25.14 -1.26
C LYS A 139 25.29 25.86 -1.33
N ILE A 140 24.40 25.56 -0.40
CA ILE A 140 23.11 26.24 -0.22
C ILE A 140 23.39 27.74 -0.16
N HIS A 141 23.07 28.44 -1.24
CA HIS A 141 23.17 29.88 -1.31
C HIS A 141 21.90 30.46 -0.71
N ASP A 142 21.98 30.91 0.54
CA ASP A 142 21.03 31.85 1.14
C ASP A 142 21.13 33.18 0.38
N GLY A 143 20.50 33.24 -0.78
CA GLY A 143 20.67 34.35 -1.71
C GLY A 143 19.47 34.51 -2.61
N LYS A 144 18.41 35.11 -2.06
CA LYS A 144 17.40 35.94 -2.74
C LYS A 144 17.55 35.96 -4.28
N HIS A 145 16.91 35.02 -4.99
CA HIS A 145 16.94 35.03 -6.45
C HIS A 145 15.87 35.98 -7.01
N GLU A 146 16.36 37.12 -7.48
CA GLU A 146 15.70 37.91 -8.50
C GLU A 146 15.66 37.09 -9.80
N LYS A 147 14.51 37.15 -10.49
CA LYS A 147 14.26 36.47 -11.77
C LYS A 147 15.26 36.92 -12.82
N GLU A 148 15.78 35.98 -13.62
CA GLU A 148 16.04 36.22 -15.04
C GLU A 148 16.10 34.91 -15.83
N ASN A 149 15.43 34.93 -16.99
CA ASN A 149 15.21 33.83 -17.93
C ASN A 149 16.48 33.10 -18.36
N GLN A 150 16.37 31.78 -18.53
CA GLN A 150 16.79 31.12 -19.78
C GLN A 150 16.09 29.79 -20.00
N GLU A 151 15.61 29.62 -21.22
CA GLU A 151 14.87 28.48 -21.75
C GLU A 151 15.83 27.32 -22.04
N GLY A 152 15.40 26.10 -21.72
CA GLY A 152 15.88 24.86 -22.33
C GLY A 152 16.63 23.91 -21.41
N GLU A 153 16.31 22.63 -21.61
CA GLU A 153 17.10 21.43 -21.28
C GLU A 153 16.87 20.85 -19.87
N ASP A 154 16.14 19.72 -19.86
CA ASP A 154 16.09 18.67 -18.83
C ASP A 154 16.39 19.16 -17.41
N GLU A 155 15.34 19.64 -16.71
CA GLU A 155 15.41 20.02 -15.29
C GLU A 155 16.02 18.87 -14.49
N ASP A 156 17.26 19.07 -14.05
CA ASP A 156 18.06 18.16 -13.25
C ASP A 156 17.26 17.68 -12.03
N ASP A 157 16.99 16.37 -11.97
CA ASP A 157 16.20 15.67 -10.93
C ASP A 157 16.64 16.07 -9.50
N THR A 158 17.93 16.34 -9.34
CA THR A 158 18.57 16.88 -8.13
C THR A 158 17.92 18.17 -7.64
N SER A 159 17.70 19.12 -8.54
CA SER A 159 17.17 20.44 -8.22
C SER A 159 15.74 20.37 -7.69
N HIS A 160 14.95 19.45 -8.23
CA HIS A 160 13.56 19.23 -7.83
C HIS A 160 13.47 18.57 -6.44
N GLU A 161 14.32 17.59 -6.13
CA GLU A 161 14.35 16.95 -4.82
C GLU A 161 14.83 17.90 -3.71
N LEU A 162 15.86 18.72 -3.98
CA LEU A 162 16.32 19.76 -3.04
C LEU A 162 15.25 20.84 -2.80
N GLU A 163 14.52 21.25 -3.84
CA GLU A 163 13.40 22.18 -3.70
C GLU A 163 12.29 21.58 -2.83
N ARG A 164 12.00 20.28 -3.00
CA ARG A 164 11.02 19.56 -2.19
C ARG A 164 11.44 19.47 -0.73
N ILE A 165 12.70 19.18 -0.44
CA ILE A 165 13.26 19.18 0.92
C ILE A 165 13.08 20.57 1.56
N LYS A 166 13.44 21.63 0.82
CA LYS A 166 13.26 23.02 1.27
C LYS A 166 11.80 23.34 1.58
N ASN A 167 10.87 22.90 0.73
CA ASN A 167 9.45 23.12 0.95
C ASN A 167 8.94 22.41 2.22
N LEU A 168 9.41 21.19 2.50
CA LEU A 168 9.06 20.46 3.73
C LEU A 168 9.64 21.12 4.99
N ARG A 169 10.88 21.64 4.93
CA ARG A 169 11.44 22.46 6.02
C ARG A 169 10.61 23.72 6.27
N GLN A 170 10.15 24.39 5.21
CA GLN A 170 9.25 25.54 5.34
C GLN A 170 7.93 25.14 6.01
N GLN A 171 7.31 24.02 5.59
CA GLN A 171 6.08 23.52 6.22
C GLN A 171 6.28 23.17 7.72
N LEU A 172 7.43 22.59 8.10
CA LEU A 172 7.78 22.37 9.50
C LEU A 172 7.83 23.69 10.27
N ALA A 173 8.54 24.69 9.74
CA ALA A 173 8.67 26.00 10.37
C ALA A 173 7.32 26.73 10.50
N GLU A 174 6.48 26.69 9.46
CA GLU A 174 5.16 27.33 9.45
C GLU A 174 4.15 26.62 10.36
N SER A 175 4.20 25.28 10.41
CA SER A 175 3.31 24.50 11.27
C SER A 175 3.67 24.61 12.76
N GLY A 176 4.92 24.98 13.08
CA GLY A 176 5.46 24.98 14.44
C GLY A 176 5.53 23.59 15.08
N LYS A 177 5.36 22.53 14.28
CA LYS A 177 5.46 21.14 14.73
C LYS A 177 6.90 20.67 14.65
N VAL A 178 7.23 19.67 15.48
CA VAL A 178 8.55 19.02 15.46
C VAL A 178 8.70 18.10 14.23
N HIS A 179 7.58 17.60 13.70
CA HIS A 179 7.54 16.74 12.52
C HIS A 179 6.23 16.96 11.73
N LEU A 180 6.27 16.60 10.45
CA LEU A 180 5.09 16.38 9.61
C LEU A 180 4.84 14.87 9.53
N THR A 181 3.58 14.48 9.39
CA THR A 181 3.21 13.08 9.24
C THR A 181 2.36 12.93 7.99
N PHE A 182 2.72 11.96 7.15
CA PHE A 182 1.99 11.61 5.95
C PHE A 182 1.57 10.16 6.01
N TYR A 183 0.30 9.90 5.72
CA TYR A 183 -0.25 8.55 5.70
C TYR A 183 -0.46 8.08 4.27
N SER A 184 -0.19 6.80 4.03
CA SER A 184 -0.49 6.14 2.77
C SER A 184 -0.90 4.69 3.01
N ILE A 185 -1.32 3.99 1.95
CA ILE A 185 -1.62 2.56 2.03
C ILE A 185 -0.67 1.84 1.09
N GLU A 186 0.05 0.85 1.60
CA GLU A 186 0.80 -0.10 0.78
C GLU A 186 -0.14 -1.18 0.28
N CYS A 187 -0.39 -1.18 -1.03
CA CYS A 187 -1.38 -2.03 -1.68
C CYS A 187 -0.91 -3.49 -1.72
N ILE A 188 -1.72 -4.39 -1.15
CA ILE A 188 -1.57 -5.84 -1.27
C ILE A 188 -2.32 -6.32 -2.51
N SER A 189 -3.56 -5.86 -2.70
CA SER A 189 -4.39 -6.20 -3.85
C SER A 189 -5.44 -5.11 -4.11
N TYR A 190 -5.96 -5.07 -5.33
CA TYR A 190 -7.09 -4.21 -5.67
C TYR A 190 -7.97 -4.83 -6.74
N GLU A 191 -9.23 -4.39 -6.78
CA GLU A 191 -10.22 -4.80 -7.78
C GLU A 191 -10.96 -3.57 -8.30
N VAL A 192 -11.28 -3.57 -9.60
CA VAL A 192 -12.14 -2.56 -10.22
C VAL A 192 -13.60 -2.93 -9.96
N ILE A 193 -14.37 -2.02 -9.37
CA ILE A 193 -15.80 -2.21 -9.12
C ILE A 193 -16.56 -1.81 -10.39
N PRO A 194 -17.36 -2.71 -11.00
CA PRO A 194 -18.15 -2.38 -12.16
C PRO A 194 -19.16 -1.26 -11.85
N PRO A 195 -19.43 -0.33 -12.79
CA PRO A 195 -20.48 0.65 -12.60
C PRO A 195 -21.81 -0.08 -12.40
N ALA A 196 -22.66 0.45 -11.53
CA ALA A 196 -23.99 -0.09 -11.32
C ALA A 196 -24.73 -0.12 -12.66
N SER A 197 -25.10 -1.31 -13.15
CA SER A 197 -25.93 -1.45 -14.33
C SER A 197 -27.30 -0.82 -14.06
N ASP A 198 -27.59 0.31 -14.70
CA ASP A 198 -28.93 0.89 -14.71
C ASP A 198 -29.93 -0.17 -15.19
N LYS A 199 -30.86 -0.56 -14.31
CA LYS A 199 -31.99 -1.44 -14.63
C LYS A 199 -33.24 -0.63 -14.94
#